data_AF-M5BVW0-F1
#
_entry.id   AF-M5BVW0-F1
#
_cell.length_a   1.000
_cell.length_b   1.000
_cell.length_c   1.000
_cell.angle_alpha   90.00
_cell.angle_beta   90.00
_cell.angle_gamma   90.00
#
_symmetry.space_group_name_H-M   'P 1'
#
loop_
_entity.id
_entity.type
_entity.pdbx_description
1 polymer ?
#
loop_
_entity_poly.entity_id
_entity_poly.type
_entity_poly.pdbx_seq_one_letter_code
_entity_poly.pdbx_strand_id
1 'polypeptide(L)'
;MEDAHTTVLKLDQQSNNAFFAVFDGHGGSTVAKYAGSHVHERLKSDSGYQSKDYKAALKRAFLGTDDDLRADPAFFHDPSGCTAVAALLTENKILVANAGDSRSVMSVKGVVKELSFDHKPQNPAETSRITAAGGYVEFNRVNGTYDRSSHNPY
;
A
#
# COMPACT_ATOMS: atom_id res chain seq x y z
N MET A 1 -13.04 -14.16 4.29
CA MET A 1 -11.72 -13.58 4.65
C MET A 1 -11.27 -12.74 3.47
N GLU A 2 -11.05 -11.44 3.69
CA GLU A 2 -10.76 -10.46 2.62
C GLU A 2 -9.26 -10.09 2.52
N ASP A 3 -8.50 -10.34 3.58
CA ASP A 3 -7.07 -10.05 3.64
C ASP A 3 -6.22 -10.92 2.71
N ALA A 4 -5.09 -10.35 2.30
CA ALA A 4 -4.00 -11.04 1.62
C ALA A 4 -2.64 -10.60 2.21
N HIS A 5 -1.60 -11.39 1.93
CA HIS A 5 -0.24 -11.04 2.31
C HIS A 5 0.75 -11.56 1.26
N THR A 6 1.96 -10.99 1.29
CA THR A 6 3.07 -11.40 0.44
C THR A 6 4.30 -11.62 1.31
N THR A 7 5.00 -12.73 1.07
CA THR A 7 6.28 -13.04 1.72
C THR A 7 7.25 -13.56 0.67
N VAL A 8 8.25 -12.75 0.32
CA VAL A 8 9.26 -13.08 -0.69
C VAL A 8 10.64 -12.89 -0.07
N LEU A 9 11.31 -13.99 0.28
CA LEU A 9 12.62 -13.95 0.95
C LEU A 9 13.78 -13.59 0.01
N LYS A 10 13.59 -13.76 -1.30
CA LYS A 10 14.52 -13.35 -2.35
C LYS A 10 13.70 -12.73 -3.49
N LEU A 11 13.66 -11.41 -3.53
CA LEU A 11 12.87 -10.66 -4.50
C LEU A 11 13.45 -10.74 -5.91
N ASP A 12 14.77 -10.92 -6.01
CA ASP A 12 15.49 -11.12 -7.27
C ASP A 12 16.66 -12.09 -7.08
N GLN A 13 17.37 -12.39 -8.17
CA GLN A 13 18.50 -13.34 -8.16
C GLN A 13 19.85 -12.67 -7.87
N GLN A 14 19.93 -11.34 -7.99
CA GLN A 14 21.16 -10.56 -7.94
C GLN A 14 21.46 -10.00 -6.53
N SER A 15 20.43 -9.87 -5.70
CA SER A 15 20.49 -9.28 -4.37
C SER A 15 19.86 -10.22 -3.32
N ASN A 16 20.14 -9.94 -2.05
CA ASN A 16 19.49 -10.60 -0.91
C ASN A 16 18.28 -9.80 -0.43
N ASN A 17 17.65 -9.01 -1.29
CA ASN A 17 16.50 -8.21 -0.91
C ASN A 17 15.28 -9.12 -0.64
N ALA A 18 14.54 -8.81 0.41
CA ALA A 18 13.31 -9.51 0.78
C ALA A 18 12.14 -8.52 0.82
N PHE A 19 10.94 -8.99 0.48
CA PHE A 19 9.73 -8.19 0.44
C PHE A 19 8.62 -8.86 1.26
N PHE A 20 7.98 -8.06 2.09
CA PHE A 20 6.84 -8.49 2.92
C PHE A 20 5.74 -7.47 2.78
N ALA A 21 4.48 -7.91 2.69
CA ALA A 21 3.35 -7.00 2.67
C ALA A 21 2.10 -7.63 3.26
N VAL A 22 1.22 -6.77 3.79
CA VAL A 22 -0.13 -7.12 4.23
C VAL A 22 -1.11 -6.18 3.55
N PHE A 23 -2.23 -6.75 3.11
CA PHE A 23 -3.31 -6.06 2.41
C PHE A 23 -4.63 -6.40 3.11
N ASP A 24 -5.23 -5.42 3.77
CA ASP A 24 -6.52 -5.56 4.45
C ASP A 24 -7.62 -5.17 3.47
N GLY A 25 -8.35 -6.17 2.99
CA GLY A 25 -9.41 -6.02 1.99
C GLY A 25 -10.69 -5.43 2.58
N HIS A 26 -11.44 -4.67 1.78
CA HIS A 26 -12.77 -4.18 2.12
C HIS A 26 -13.67 -4.15 0.89
N GLY A 27 -14.96 -4.40 1.06
CA GLY A 27 -15.90 -4.46 -0.07
C GLY A 27 -15.68 -5.67 -0.99
N GLY A 28 -14.88 -6.65 -0.55
CA GLY A 28 -14.47 -7.82 -1.29
C GLY A 28 -12.96 -8.12 -1.16
N SER A 29 -12.55 -9.30 -1.62
CA SER A 29 -11.16 -9.79 -1.49
C SER A 29 -10.30 -9.63 -2.75
N THR A 30 -10.90 -9.19 -3.86
CA THR A 30 -10.29 -9.27 -5.20
C THR A 30 -9.08 -8.35 -5.30
N VAL A 31 -9.22 -7.08 -4.90
CA VAL A 31 -8.12 -6.10 -4.93
C VAL A 31 -6.99 -6.48 -3.97
N ALA A 32 -7.28 -6.95 -2.76
CA ALA A 32 -6.26 -7.41 -1.82
C ALA A 32 -5.44 -8.57 -2.40
N LYS A 33 -6.10 -9.57 -2.99
CA LYS A 33 -5.44 -10.70 -3.65
C LYS A 33 -4.61 -10.26 -4.86
N TYR A 34 -5.15 -9.37 -5.69
CA TYR A 34 -4.44 -8.82 -6.83
C TYR A 34 -3.17 -8.10 -6.39
N ALA A 35 -3.27 -7.19 -5.41
CA ALA A 35 -2.11 -6.48 -4.87
C ALA A 35 -1.06 -7.45 -4.29
N GLY A 36 -1.50 -8.48 -3.57
CA GLY A 36 -0.63 -9.53 -3.03
C GLY A 36 0.18 -10.28 -4.09
N SER A 37 -0.36 -10.44 -5.29
CA SER A 37 0.31 -11.10 -6.41
C SER A 37 1.15 -10.17 -7.28
N HIS A 38 0.87 -8.86 -7.33
CA HIS A 38 1.44 -7.98 -8.37
C HIS A 38 2.36 -6.86 -7.84
N VAL A 39 2.19 -6.36 -6.62
CA VAL A 39 2.96 -5.20 -6.13
C VAL A 39 4.48 -5.48 -6.13
N HIS A 40 4.89 -6.66 -5.65
CA HIS A 40 6.29 -7.06 -5.59
C HIS A 40 6.89 -7.34 -6.98
N GLU A 41 6.08 -7.86 -7.90
CA GLU A 41 6.45 -8.11 -9.29
C GLU A 41 6.66 -6.80 -10.06
N ARG A 42 5.82 -5.79 -9.83
CA ARG A 42 6.03 -4.45 -10.36
C ARG A 42 7.27 -3.80 -9.76
N LEU A 43 7.44 -3.90 -8.45
CA LEU A 43 8.62 -3.36 -7.75
C LEU A 43 9.92 -3.91 -8.35
N LYS A 44 10.07 -5.23 -8.48
CA LYS A 44 11.31 -5.83 -9.00
C LYS A 44 11.59 -5.45 -10.46
N SER A 45 10.54 -5.19 -11.23
CA SER A 45 10.63 -4.87 -12.67
C SER A 45 10.91 -3.38 -12.93
N ASP A 46 10.72 -2.51 -11.95
CA ASP A 46 10.89 -1.07 -12.07
C ASP A 46 12.38 -0.65 -12.21
N SER A 47 12.69 0.26 -13.14
CA SER A 47 14.04 0.80 -13.37
C SER A 47 14.68 1.45 -12.14
N GLY A 48 13.87 2.03 -11.26
CA GLY A 48 14.29 2.56 -9.97
C GLY A 48 14.77 1.46 -9.03
N TYR A 49 14.16 0.27 -9.06
CA TYR A 49 14.61 -0.84 -8.23
C TYR A 49 16.00 -1.31 -8.64
N GLN A 50 16.24 -1.47 -9.95
CA GLN A 50 17.56 -1.91 -10.44
C GLN A 50 18.66 -0.85 -10.23
N SER A 51 18.30 0.44 -10.30
CA SER A 51 19.20 1.55 -9.96
C SER A 51 19.29 1.86 -8.45
N LYS A 52 18.63 1.05 -7.60
CA LYS A 52 18.58 1.18 -6.14
C LYS A 52 17.89 2.45 -5.62
N ASP A 53 17.14 3.15 -6.47
CA ASP A 53 16.15 4.16 -6.05
C ASP A 53 14.85 3.46 -5.59
N TYR A 54 14.97 2.72 -4.49
CA TYR A 54 13.89 1.90 -3.95
C TYR A 54 12.66 2.72 -3.51
N LYS A 55 12.86 3.98 -3.08
CA LYS A 55 11.75 4.83 -2.64
C LYS A 55 10.84 5.18 -3.82
N ALA A 56 11.43 5.60 -4.94
CA ALA A 56 10.63 5.91 -6.14
C ALA A 56 10.04 4.64 -6.75
N ALA A 57 10.78 3.53 -6.75
CA ALA A 57 10.31 2.24 -7.24
C ALA A 57 9.11 1.71 -6.45
N LEU A 58 9.13 1.76 -5.12
CA LEU A 58 7.99 1.38 -4.27
C LEU A 58 6.76 2.24 -4.55
N LYS A 59 6.94 3.56 -4.69
CA LYS A 59 5.85 4.47 -5.04
C LYS A 59 5.23 4.11 -6.40
N ARG A 60 6.07 3.87 -7.42
CA ARG A 60 5.60 3.48 -8.75
C ARG A 60 4.97 2.09 -8.78
N ALA A 61 5.45 1.16 -7.96
CA ALA A 61 4.84 -0.16 -7.82
C ALA A 61 3.40 -0.06 -7.31
N PHE A 62 3.17 0.73 -6.25
CA PHE A 62 1.82 0.95 -5.70
C PHE A 62 0.89 1.64 -6.70
N LEU A 63 1.33 2.78 -7.25
CA LEU A 63 0.52 3.55 -8.22
C LEU A 63 0.24 2.73 -9.48
N GLY A 64 1.25 2.02 -9.99
CA GLY A 64 1.08 1.22 -11.18
C GLY A 64 0.20 -0.01 -10.97
N THR A 65 0.19 -0.62 -9.78
CA THR A 65 -0.79 -1.68 -9.44
C THR A 65 -2.21 -1.11 -9.42
N ASP A 66 -2.41 0.11 -8.89
CA ASP A 66 -3.71 0.80 -8.92
C ASP A 66 -4.15 1.13 -10.36
N ASP A 67 -3.22 1.57 -11.21
CA ASP A 67 -3.49 1.85 -12.63
C ASP A 67 -3.85 0.57 -13.40
N ASP A 68 -3.19 -0.57 -13.13
CA ASP A 68 -3.53 -1.85 -13.77
C ASP A 68 -4.95 -2.29 -13.40
N LEU A 69 -5.34 -2.17 -12.12
CA LEU A 69 -6.69 -2.45 -11.65
C LEU A 69 -7.73 -1.54 -12.32
N ARG A 70 -7.45 -0.24 -12.42
CA ARG A 70 -8.32 0.73 -13.09
C ARG A 70 -8.49 0.46 -14.59
N ALA A 71 -7.47 -0.11 -15.23
CA ALA A 71 -7.48 -0.41 -16.66
C ALA A 71 -8.13 -1.77 -17.02
N ASP A 72 -8.23 -2.69 -16.06
CA ASP A 72 -8.77 -4.03 -16.29
C ASP A 72 -10.31 -4.05 -16.22
N PRO A 73 -11.02 -4.38 -17.31
CA PRO A 73 -12.48 -4.46 -17.33
C PRO A 73 -13.07 -5.42 -16.29
N ALA A 74 -12.31 -6.40 -15.82
CA ALA A 74 -12.76 -7.32 -14.76
C ALA A 74 -13.02 -6.60 -13.42
N PHE A 75 -12.42 -5.43 -13.21
CA PHE A 75 -12.52 -4.66 -11.97
C PHE A 75 -13.43 -3.43 -12.07
N PHE A 76 -13.99 -3.10 -13.25
CA PHE A 76 -14.81 -1.88 -13.45
C PHE A 76 -16.05 -1.79 -12.54
N HIS A 77 -16.56 -2.93 -12.10
CA HIS A 77 -17.72 -3.03 -11.21
C HIS A 77 -17.39 -3.76 -9.91
N ASP A 78 -16.11 -3.99 -9.63
CA ASP A 78 -15.68 -4.55 -8.35
C ASP A 78 -15.57 -3.39 -7.34
N PRO A 79 -16.42 -3.36 -6.30
CA PRO A 79 -16.38 -2.29 -5.31
C PRO A 79 -15.28 -2.48 -4.27
N SER A 80 -14.48 -3.55 -4.38
CA SER A 80 -13.46 -3.87 -3.40
C SER A 80 -12.27 -2.93 -3.48
N GLY A 81 -11.64 -2.73 -2.34
CA GLY A 81 -10.35 -2.09 -2.21
C GLY A 81 -9.53 -2.80 -1.16
N CYS A 82 -8.30 -2.33 -0.93
CA CYS A 82 -7.52 -2.79 0.21
C CYS A 82 -6.63 -1.68 0.77
N THR A 83 -6.19 -1.85 2.01
CA THR A 83 -4.97 -1.20 2.48
C THR A 83 -3.76 -1.88 1.85
N ALA A 84 -2.59 -1.26 1.98
CA ALA A 84 -1.32 -1.90 1.68
C ALA A 84 -0.24 -1.34 2.62
N VAL A 85 0.37 -2.22 3.41
CA VAL A 85 1.63 -1.92 4.11
C VAL A 85 2.68 -2.92 3.64
N ALA A 86 3.78 -2.40 3.09
CA ALA A 86 4.84 -3.19 2.48
C ALA A 86 6.21 -2.80 3.02
N ALA A 87 7.06 -3.78 3.30
CA ALA A 87 8.43 -3.63 3.74
C ALA A 87 9.39 -4.28 2.74
N LEU A 88 10.30 -3.48 2.18
CA LEU A 88 11.46 -3.94 1.43
C LEU A 88 12.67 -3.93 2.35
N LEU A 89 13.19 -5.11 2.64
CA LEU A 89 14.43 -5.31 3.38
C LEU A 89 15.55 -5.43 2.36
N THR A 90 16.54 -4.56 2.48
CA THR A 90 17.78 -4.61 1.72
C THR A 90 18.94 -4.95 2.65
N GLU A 91 20.15 -5.07 2.11
CA GLU A 91 21.36 -5.34 2.89
C GLU A 91 21.58 -4.36 4.07
N ASN A 92 21.16 -3.09 3.91
CA ASN A 92 21.43 -2.04 4.89
C ASN A 92 20.23 -1.16 5.25
N LYS A 93 19.05 -1.39 4.68
CA LYS A 93 17.87 -0.55 4.90
C LYS A 93 16.61 -1.39 5.00
N ILE A 94 15.65 -0.88 5.77
CA ILE A 94 14.27 -1.32 5.77
C ILE A 94 13.46 -0.15 5.24
N LEU A 95 12.84 -0.31 4.08
CA LEU A 95 11.97 0.69 3.49
C LEU A 95 10.52 0.24 3.64
N VAL A 96 9.70 1.09 4.26
CA VAL A 96 8.27 0.82 4.42
C VAL A 96 7.46 1.78 3.56
N ALA A 97 6.53 1.23 2.78
CA ALA A 97 5.48 1.94 2.07
C ALA A 97 4.14 1.62 2.73
N ASN A 98 3.31 2.64 2.94
CA ASN A 98 2.00 2.48 3.56
C ASN A 98 0.93 3.26 2.78
N ALA A 99 -0.21 2.61 2.57
CA ALA A 99 -1.43 3.19 2.01
C ALA A 99 -2.63 2.62 2.77
N GLY A 100 -3.24 3.43 3.62
CA GLY A 100 -4.35 3.03 4.46
C GLY A 100 -3.94 2.94 5.94
N ASP A 101 -4.66 2.14 6.71
CA ASP A 101 -4.55 2.08 8.16
C ASP A 101 -4.02 0.76 8.72
N SER A 102 -3.52 -0.13 7.85
CA SER A 102 -2.59 -1.16 8.30
C SER A 102 -1.27 -0.53 8.75
N ARG A 103 -0.57 -1.20 9.67
CA ARG A 103 0.60 -0.61 10.33
C ARG A 103 1.81 -1.53 10.35
N SER A 104 2.98 -0.95 10.12
CA SER A 104 4.28 -1.60 10.32
C SER A 104 5.01 -0.99 11.51
N VAL A 105 5.54 -1.87 12.37
CA VAL A 105 6.37 -1.52 13.51
C VAL A 105 7.58 -2.46 13.56
N MET A 106 8.67 -2.01 14.17
CA MET A 106 9.87 -2.81 14.40
C MET A 106 10.25 -2.78 15.87
N SER A 107 10.53 -3.94 16.46
CA SER A 107 11.08 -4.04 17.81
C SER A 107 12.61 -4.05 17.73
N VAL A 108 13.26 -3.11 18.43
CA VAL A 108 14.72 -3.03 18.54
C VAL A 108 15.07 -3.08 20.03
N LYS A 109 15.72 -4.16 20.47
CA LYS A 109 16.08 -4.40 21.88
C LYS A 109 14.86 -4.27 22.82
N GLY A 110 13.70 -4.76 22.40
CA GLY A 110 12.46 -4.71 23.16
C GLY A 110 11.70 -3.38 23.09
N VAL A 111 12.23 -2.38 22.37
CA VAL A 111 11.55 -1.09 22.17
C VAL A 111 10.89 -1.06 20.80
N VAL A 112 9.60 -0.73 20.78
CA VAL A 112 8.82 -0.59 19.55
C VAL A 112 9.17 0.73 18.85
N LYS A 113 9.40 0.65 17.54
CA LYS A 113 9.58 1.79 16.64
C LYS A 113 8.53 1.71 15.54
N GLU A 114 7.78 2.79 15.36
CA GLU A 114 6.83 2.91 14.26
C GLU A 114 7.59 3.07 12.94
N LEU A 115 7.18 2.31 11.92
CA LEU A 115 7.76 2.40 10.56
C LEU A 115 6.77 2.98 9.55
N SER A 116 5.48 3.04 9.90
CA SER A 116 4.43 3.68 9.14
C SER A 116 3.48 4.45 10.03
N PHE A 117 2.68 5.33 9.42
CA PHE A 117 1.61 6.08 10.08
C PHE A 117 0.30 5.83 9.34
N ASP A 118 -0.76 5.56 10.08
CA ASP A 118 -2.07 5.25 9.52
C ASP A 118 -2.63 6.46 8.76
N HIS A 119 -3.17 6.21 7.57
CA HIS A 119 -3.89 7.21 6.79
C HIS A 119 -5.36 7.21 7.19
N LYS A 120 -5.69 8.11 8.13
CA LYS A 120 -7.04 8.30 8.66
C LYS A 120 -7.63 9.62 8.16
N PRO A 121 -8.95 9.69 7.84
CA PRO A 121 -9.61 10.89 7.34
C PRO A 121 -9.44 12.13 8.23
N GLN A 122 -9.34 11.95 9.55
CA GLN A 122 -9.13 13.03 10.51
C GLN A 122 -7.70 13.58 10.57
N ASN A 123 -6.73 12.95 9.89
CA ASN A 123 -5.37 13.47 9.83
C ASN A 123 -5.38 14.76 9.00
N PRO A 124 -4.81 15.88 9.48
CA PRO A 124 -4.93 17.18 8.80
C PRO A 124 -4.49 17.16 7.32
N ALA A 125 -3.41 16.44 7.01
CA ALA A 125 -2.93 16.29 5.63
C ALA A 125 -3.93 15.50 4.76
N GLU A 126 -4.53 14.45 5.31
CA GLU A 126 -5.51 13.62 4.60
C GLU A 126 -6.84 14.35 4.44
N THR A 127 -7.33 15.04 5.47
CA THR A 127 -8.50 15.92 5.38
C THR A 127 -8.31 16.97 4.28
N SER A 128 -7.13 17.60 4.23
CA SER A 128 -6.79 18.59 3.21
C SER A 128 -6.78 17.96 1.80
N ARG A 129 -6.24 16.75 1.66
CA ARG A 129 -6.23 16.02 0.39
C ARG A 129 -7.65 15.66 -0.07
N ILE A 130 -8.49 15.16 0.83
CA ILE A 130 -9.89 14.77 0.56
C ILE A 130 -10.71 15.99 0.14
N THR A 131 -10.59 17.10 0.87
CA THR A 131 -11.34 18.34 0.58
C THR A 131 -10.87 19.00 -0.71
N ALA A 132 -9.57 18.99 -1.01
CA ALA A 132 -9.05 19.45 -2.29
C ALA A 132 -9.54 18.61 -3.48
N ALA A 133 -9.86 17.33 -3.25
CA ALA A 133 -10.49 16.42 -4.20
C ALA A 133 -12.04 16.51 -4.18
N GLY A 134 -12.63 17.60 -3.66
CA GLY A 134 -14.07 17.83 -3.68
C GLY A 134 -14.89 16.92 -2.75
N GLY A 135 -14.26 16.09 -1.93
CA GLY A 135 -14.91 15.30 -0.88
C GLY A 135 -15.02 16.05 0.44
N TYR A 136 -15.53 15.39 1.47
CA TYR A 136 -15.58 15.92 2.83
C TYR A 136 -15.30 14.84 3.87
N VAL A 137 -14.98 15.26 5.09
CA VAL A 137 -14.80 14.36 6.24
C VAL A 137 -15.93 14.60 7.22
N GLU A 138 -16.72 13.56 7.48
CA GLU A 138 -17.84 13.59 8.42
C GLU A 138 -17.81 12.34 9.29
N PHE A 139 -17.99 12.48 10.61
CA PHE A 139 -17.87 11.38 11.58
C PHE A 139 -16.58 10.55 11.42
N ASN A 140 -15.45 11.20 11.14
CA ASN A 140 -14.15 10.58 10.84
C ASN A 140 -14.15 9.65 9.60
N ARG A 141 -15.07 9.88 8.66
CA ARG A 141 -15.17 9.13 7.40
C ARG A 141 -15.15 10.04 6.18
N VAL A 142 -14.54 9.59 5.09
CA VAL A 142 -14.60 10.21 3.76
C VAL A 142 -16.01 10.07 3.21
N ASN A 143 -16.65 11.21 2.90
CA ASN A 143 -18.03 11.31 2.43
C ASN A 143 -19.03 10.53 3.31
N GLY A 144 -18.73 10.45 4.63
CA GLY A 144 -19.54 9.69 5.59
C GLY A 144 -19.47 8.16 5.46
N THR A 145 -18.75 7.61 4.48
CA THR A 145 -18.77 6.16 4.14
C THR A 145 -17.48 5.44 4.53
N TYR A 146 -16.31 5.98 4.16
CA TYR A 146 -15.03 5.27 4.30
C TYR A 146 -14.21 5.79 5.49
N ASP A 147 -13.71 4.92 6.36
CA ASP A 147 -12.86 5.29 7.50
C ASP A 147 -11.36 5.40 7.16
N ARG A 148 -11.00 5.18 5.88
CA ARG A 148 -9.65 5.27 5.33
C ARG A 148 -9.59 6.38 4.28
N SER A 149 -8.52 7.15 4.31
CA SER A 149 -8.37 8.31 3.44
C SER A 149 -7.65 8.02 2.14
N SER A 150 -7.03 6.85 1.94
CA SER A 150 -6.27 6.54 0.71
C SER A 150 -7.12 6.13 -0.48
N HIS A 151 -8.45 6.01 -0.32
CA HIS A 151 -9.35 5.71 -1.42
C HIS A 151 -9.41 6.93 -2.36
N ASN A 152 -9.16 6.72 -3.66
CA ASN A 152 -9.34 7.76 -4.66
C ASN A 152 -10.83 7.78 -5.04
N PRO A 153 -11.58 8.87 -4.80
CA PRO A 153 -12.99 8.96 -5.22
C PRO A 153 -13.16 9.15 -6.73
N TYR A 154 -12.11 8.88 -7.52
CA TYR A 154 -12.03 9.09 -8.97
C TYR A 154 -11.49 7.86 -9.69
#